data_AF-A0A662IQJ2-F1
#
_entry.id   AF-A0A662IQJ2-F1
#
_cell.length_a   1.000
_cell.length_b   1.000
_cell.length_c   1.000
_cell.angle_alpha   90.00
_cell.angle_beta   90.00
_cell.angle_gamma   90.00
#
_symmetry.space_group_name_H-M   'P 1'
#
loop_
_entity.id
_entity.type
_entity.pdbx_description
1 polymer ?
#
loop_
_entity_poly.entity_id
_entity_poly.type
_entity_poly.pdbx_seq_one_letter_code
_entity_poly.pdbx_strand_id
1 'polypeptide(L)'
;MKFELKTREDRMRAFKEIWRLVLNDVGNGRLPTYHILHIERDGTVDNHYMTPISLEPVDDKGNKAVWVQDFEFFLKLLLSLRKVVEVEYDHERPAVIFTYSEV
;
A
#
# COMPACT_ATOMS: atom_id res chain seq x y z
N MET A 1 -2.16 12.44 -1.31
CA MET A 1 -1.21 12.82 -0.22
C MET A 1 0.08 12.07 -0.42
N LYS A 2 1.25 12.72 -0.36
CA LYS A 2 2.51 12.15 -0.85
C LYS A 2 3.69 12.37 0.10
N PHE A 3 4.57 11.38 0.22
CA PHE A 3 5.77 11.41 1.09
C PHE A 3 7.01 10.92 0.34
N GLU A 4 8.11 11.66 0.45
CA GLU A 4 9.46 11.17 0.14
C GLU A 4 10.04 10.45 1.36
N LEU A 5 10.71 9.32 1.16
CA LEU A 5 11.11 8.38 2.22
C LEU A 5 12.65 8.36 2.43
N LYS A 6 13.22 9.52 2.77
CA LYS A 6 14.67 9.69 2.93
C LYS A 6 15.17 9.18 4.27
N THR A 7 14.39 9.36 5.33
CA THR A 7 14.76 8.95 6.69
C THR A 7 13.81 7.95 7.31
N ARG A 8 14.17 7.44 8.49
CA ARG A 8 13.29 6.60 9.31
C ARG A 8 12.09 7.38 9.82
N GLU A 9 12.25 8.66 10.16
CA GLU A 9 11.14 9.53 10.56
C GLU A 9 10.14 9.72 9.42
N ASP A 10 10.60 9.89 8.18
CA ASP A 10 9.73 10.01 7.01
C ASP A 10 8.83 8.78 6.86
N ARG A 11 9.42 7.59 6.94
CA ARG A 11 8.71 6.31 6.86
C ARG A 11 7.70 6.14 8.00
N MET A 12 8.07 6.55 9.22
CA MET A 12 7.17 6.50 10.36
C MET A 12 5.99 7.47 10.22
N ARG A 13 6.21 8.68 9.69
CA ARG A 13 5.15 9.66 9.40
C ARG A 13 4.23 9.16 8.30
N ALA A 14 4.80 8.69 7.19
CA ALA A 14 4.04 8.12 6.08
C ALA A 14 3.15 6.96 6.54
N PHE A 15 3.69 6.03 7.35
CA PHE A 15 2.90 4.94 7.93
C PHE A 15 1.71 5.47 8.71
N LYS A 16 1.91 6.39 9.66
CA LYS A 16 0.82 6.90 10.52
C LYS A 16 -0.31 7.54 9.72
N GLU A 17 0.03 8.41 8.77
CA GLU A 17 -0.96 9.15 8.00
C GLU A 17 -1.69 8.25 6.99
N ILE A 18 -0.95 7.41 6.25
CA ILE A 18 -1.54 6.49 5.27
C ILE A 18 -2.37 5.42 5.96
N TRP A 19 -1.89 4.86 7.07
CA TRP A 19 -2.62 3.83 7.81
C TRP A 19 -3.98 4.35 8.30
N ARG A 20 -4.04 5.59 8.79
CA ARG A 20 -5.31 6.22 9.18
C ARG A 20 -6.30 6.28 8.02
N LEU A 21 -5.83 6.61 6.81
CA LEU A 21 -6.68 6.69 5.62
C LEU A 21 -7.14 5.31 5.16
N VAL A 22 -6.23 4.33 5.12
CA VAL A 22 -6.53 2.94 4.77
C VAL A 22 -7.60 2.38 5.72
N LEU A 23 -7.43 2.58 7.03
CA LEU A 23 -8.38 2.11 8.03
C LEU A 23 -9.77 2.73 7.83
N ASN A 24 -9.81 4.03 7.54
CA ASN A 24 -11.06 4.73 7.24
C ASN A 24 -11.74 4.17 5.98
N ASP A 25 -11.00 3.95 4.90
CA ASP A 25 -11.58 3.41 3.67
C ASP A 25 -12.08 1.97 3.86
N VAL A 26 -11.28 1.09 4.49
CA VAL A 26 -11.73 -0.29 4.79
C VAL A 26 -12.98 -0.29 5.66
N GLY A 27 -13.02 0.55 6.71
CA GLY A 27 -14.20 0.69 7.57
C GLY A 27 -15.46 1.18 6.85
N ASN A 28 -15.30 1.93 5.75
CA ASN A 28 -16.39 2.40 4.89
C ASN A 28 -16.65 1.45 3.69
N GLY A 29 -16.06 0.25 3.67
CA GLY A 29 -16.25 -0.73 2.60
C GLY A 29 -15.52 -0.41 1.29
N ARG A 30 -14.64 0.59 1.28
CA ARG A 30 -13.75 0.89 0.15
C ARG A 30 -12.45 0.13 0.38
N LEU A 31 -12.10 -0.79 -0.52
CA LEU A 31 -10.89 -1.61 -0.38
C LEU A 31 -9.70 -0.94 -1.06
N PRO A 32 -8.68 -0.48 -0.31
CA PRO A 32 -7.52 0.14 -0.93
C PRO A 32 -6.70 -0.88 -1.73
N THR A 33 -6.19 -0.44 -2.88
CA THR A 33 -5.29 -1.24 -3.73
C THR A 33 -3.87 -0.74 -3.55
N TYR A 34 -2.89 -1.65 -3.52
CA TYR A 34 -1.48 -1.32 -3.37
C TYR A 34 -0.83 -1.42 -4.74
N HIS A 35 -0.26 -0.31 -5.20
CA HIS A 35 0.36 -0.18 -6.51
C HIS A 35 1.85 -0.04 -6.27
N ILE A 36 2.64 -0.94 -6.82
CA ILE A 36 4.11 -0.86 -6.75
C ILE A 36 4.58 -0.44 -8.13
N LEU A 37 5.07 0.79 -8.23
CA LEU A 37 5.65 1.38 -9.42
C LEU A 37 7.16 1.15 -9.39
N HIS A 38 7.66 0.31 -10.29
CA HIS A 38 9.08 0.00 -10.42
C HIS A 38 9.71 0.90 -11.48
N ILE A 39 10.80 1.58 -11.10
CA ILE A 39 11.63 2.38 -12.01
C ILE A 39 13.00 1.70 -12.08
N GLU A 40 13.26 1.09 -13.22
CA GLU A 40 14.50 0.37 -13.52
C GLU A 40 15.63 1.33 -13.90
N ARG A 41 16.88 0.85 -13.82
CA ARG A 41 18.07 1.68 -14.13
C ARG A 41 18.14 2.15 -15.57
N ASP A 42 17.56 1.40 -16.50
CA ASP A 42 17.49 1.74 -17.92
C ASP A 42 16.35 2.72 -18.24
N GLY A 43 15.58 3.13 -17.22
CA GLY A 43 14.43 4.01 -17.35
C GLY A 43 13.11 3.29 -17.68
N THR A 44 13.11 1.96 -17.74
CA THR A 44 11.88 1.17 -17.88
C THR A 44 11.00 1.36 -16.64
N VAL A 45 9.69 1.43 -16.86
CA VAL A 45 8.69 1.58 -15.81
C VAL A 45 7.67 0.44 -15.91
N ASP A 46 7.50 -0.30 -14.82
CA ASP A 46 6.47 -1.33 -14.70
C ASP A 46 5.70 -1.22 -13.38
N ASN A 47 4.53 -1.87 -13.35
CA ASN A 47 3.58 -1.71 -12.26
C ASN A 47 3.12 -3.10 -11.79
N HIS A 48 3.08 -3.29 -10.47
CA HIS A 48 2.39 -4.40 -9.85
C HIS A 48 1.21 -3.91 -9.02
N TYR A 49 0.11 -4.67 -9.02
CA TYR A 49 -1.11 -4.32 -8.28
C TYR A 49 -1.48 -5.47 -7.35
N MET A 50 -1.77 -5.16 -6.09
CA MET A 50 -2.32 -6.12 -5.15
C MET A 50 -3.42 -5.49 -4.30
N THR A 51 -4.38 -6.29 -3.87
CA THR A 51 -5.29 -5.94 -2.79
C THR A 51 -5.00 -6.89 -1.63
N PRO A 52 -4.59 -6.41 -0.43
CA PRO A 52 -4.27 -7.26 0.72
C PRO A 52 -5.48 -7.98 1.32
N ILE A 53 -6.11 -8.88 0.57
CA ILE A 53 -7.26 -9.67 1.02
C ILE A 53 -7.07 -11.14 0.67
N SER A 54 -7.54 -12.02 1.55
CA SER A 54 -7.75 -13.42 1.19
C SER A 54 -8.96 -13.53 0.26
N LEU A 55 -8.79 -14.27 -0.84
CA LEU A 55 -9.92 -14.61 -1.71
C LEU A 55 -10.62 -15.89 -1.28
N GLU A 56 -10.04 -16.63 -0.33
CA GLU A 56 -10.63 -17.84 0.23
C GLU A 56 -11.91 -17.51 1.01
N PRO A 57 -12.99 -18.28 0.80
CA PRO A 57 -14.18 -18.20 1.63
C PRO A 57 -13.87 -18.45 3.10
N VAL A 58 -14.53 -17.71 3.99
CA VAL A 58 -14.51 -17.98 5.44
C VAL A 58 -15.69 -18.81 5.90
N ASP A 59 -16.62 -19.14 4.99
CA ASP A 59 -17.75 -20.02 5.24
C ASP A 59 -18.24 -20.72 3.95
N ASP A 60 -19.13 -21.69 4.13
CA ASP A 60 -19.74 -22.47 3.05
C ASP A 60 -20.63 -21.64 2.11
N LYS A 61 -20.92 -20.38 2.46
CA LYS A 61 -21.71 -19.45 1.63
C LYS A 61 -20.84 -18.64 0.68
N GLY A 62 -19.52 -18.78 0.75
CA GLY A 62 -18.60 -18.02 -0.10
C GLY A 62 -18.30 -16.62 0.42
N ASN A 63 -18.66 -16.29 1.67
CA ASN A 63 -18.34 -14.98 2.23
C ASN A 63 -16.83 -14.81 2.37
N LYS A 64 -16.33 -13.60 2.13
CA LYS A 64 -14.92 -13.26 2.25
C LYS A 64 -14.71 -12.37 3.47
N ALA A 65 -13.62 -12.60 4.19
CA ALA A 65 -13.20 -11.71 5.27
C ALA A 65 -12.13 -10.74 4.78
N VAL A 66 -12.24 -9.49 5.23
CA VAL A 66 -11.25 -8.46 5.01
C VAL A 66 -10.61 -8.16 6.36
N TRP A 67 -9.31 -8.47 6.48
CA TRP A 67 -8.56 -8.25 7.71
C TRP A 67 -7.72 -6.98 7.58
N VAL A 68 -8.01 -5.97 8.39
CA VAL A 68 -7.25 -4.71 8.40
C VAL A 68 -5.75 -4.96 8.66
N GLN A 69 -5.43 -6.02 9.40
CA GLN A 69 -4.06 -6.43 9.71
C GLN A 69 -3.25 -6.80 8.47
N ASP A 70 -3.88 -7.32 7.41
CA ASP A 70 -3.19 -7.64 6.15
C ASP A 70 -2.69 -6.35 5.49
N PHE A 71 -3.55 -5.34 5.40
CA PHE A 71 -3.18 -4.01 4.91
C PHE A 71 -2.07 -3.40 5.76
N GLU A 72 -2.19 -3.45 7.09
CA GLU A 72 -1.17 -2.92 8.01
C GLU A 72 0.19 -3.61 7.79
N PHE A 73 0.19 -4.94 7.67
CA PHE A 73 1.39 -5.74 7.47
C PHE A 73 2.11 -5.35 6.18
N PHE A 74 1.39 -5.35 5.05
CA PHE A 74 1.99 -5.00 3.76
C PHE A 74 2.45 -3.54 3.70
N LEU A 75 1.73 -2.61 4.35
CA LEU A 75 2.16 -1.21 4.44
C LEU A 75 3.49 -1.10 5.18
N LYS A 76 3.62 -1.77 6.34
CA LYS A 76 4.89 -1.81 7.10
C LYS A 76 6.00 -2.45 6.29
N LEU A 77 5.72 -3.58 5.62
CA LEU A 77 6.68 -4.29 4.80
C LEU A 77 7.22 -3.40 3.69
N LEU A 78 6.34 -2.82 2.87
CA LEU A 78 6.74 -1.98 1.74
C LEU A 78 7.48 -0.72 2.18
N LEU A 79 7.00 -0.04 3.24
CA LEU A 79 7.69 1.12 3.80
C LEU A 79 9.04 0.78 4.45
N SER A 80 9.32 -0.49 4.75
CA SER A 80 10.63 -0.93 5.26
C SER A 80 11.66 -1.14 4.15
N LEU A 81 11.23 -1.28 2.89
CA LEU A 81 12.11 -1.50 1.76
C LEU A 81 12.87 -0.22 1.43
N ARG A 82 14.21 -0.30 1.45
CA ARG A 82 15.09 0.86 1.21
C ARG A 82 14.90 1.48 -0.17
N LYS A 83 14.61 0.64 -1.17
CA LYS A 83 14.39 1.06 -2.56
C LYS A 83 13.01 1.66 -2.80
N VAL A 84 12.08 1.55 -1.86
CA VAL A 84 10.87 2.37 -1.88
C VAL A 84 11.26 3.76 -1.40
N VAL A 85 11.28 4.70 -2.33
CA VAL A 85 11.75 6.09 -2.13
C VAL A 85 10.61 7.06 -1.89
N GLU A 86 9.39 6.67 -2.23
CA GLU A 86 8.22 7.52 -2.16
C GLU A 86 6.95 6.68 -1.97
N VAL A 87 5.96 7.26 -1.30
CA VAL A 87 4.63 6.67 -1.16
C VAL A 87 3.55 7.76 -1.26
N GLU A 88 2.46 7.43 -1.94
CA GLU A 88 1.31 8.29 -2.14
C GLU A 88 0.01 7.58 -1.79
N TYR A 89 -0.93 8.32 -1.24
CA TYR A 89 -2.34 7.94 -1.14
C TYR A 89 -3.16 8.75 -2.14
N ASP A 90 -3.79 8.06 -3.09
CA ASP A 90 -4.81 8.62 -3.96
C ASP A 90 -6.18 8.52 -3.24
N HIS A 91 -6.90 9.64 -3.16
CA HIS A 91 -8.20 9.70 -2.48
C HIS A 91 -9.37 9.40 -3.43
N GLU A 92 -9.21 9.69 -4.73
CA GLU A 92 -10.23 9.44 -5.75
C GLU A 92 -10.39 7.94 -5.96
N ARG A 93 -9.24 7.26 -6.10
CA ARG A 93 -9.14 5.80 -6.13
C ARG A 93 -8.45 5.38 -4.85
N PRO A 94 -9.08 4.60 -3.95
CA PRO A 94 -8.43 4.19 -2.71
C PRO A 94 -7.22 3.34 -3.07
N ALA A 95 -6.05 3.98 -3.14
CA ALA A 95 -4.83 3.38 -3.65
C ALA A 95 -3.63 3.92 -2.90
N VAL A 96 -2.78 2.99 -2.47
CA VAL A 96 -1.47 3.31 -1.89
C VAL A 96 -0.44 2.99 -2.96
N ILE A 97 0.20 4.04 -3.49
CA ILE A 97 1.16 3.95 -4.58
C ILE A 97 2.55 4.03 -3.97
N PHE A 98 3.37 3.02 -4.20
CA PHE A 98 4.75 2.94 -3.74
C PHE A 98 5.67 3.06 -4.94
N THR A 99 6.57 4.05 -4.91
CA THR A 99 7.59 4.20 -5.96
C THR A 99 8.86 3.49 -5.51
N TYR A 100 9.22 2.44 -6.25
CA TYR A 100 10.42 1.64 -6.07
C TYR A 100 11.46 2.03 -7.12
N SER A 101 12.65 2.43 -6.69
CA SER A 101 13.73 2.89 -7.57
C SER A 101 14.97 1.99 -7.44
N GLU A 102 15.42 1.44 -8.56
CA GLU A 102 16.70 0.71 -8.70
C GLU A 102 17.90 1.65 -8.99
N VAL A 103 17.61 2.94 -9.20
CA VAL A 103 18.56 4.04 -9.43
C VAL A 103 19.32 4.40 -8.16
#